data_AF-E7QWI5-F1
#
_entry.id   AF-E7QWI5-F1
#
_cell.length_a   1.000
_cell.length_b   1.000
_cell.length_c   1.000
_cell.angle_alpha   90.00
_cell.angle_beta   90.00
_cell.angle_gamma   90.00
#
_symmetry.space_group_name_H-M   'P 1'
#
loop_
_entity.id
_entity.type
_entity.pdbx_description
1 polymer ?
#
loop_
_entity_poly.entity_id
_entity_poly.type
_entity_poly.pdbx_seq_one_letter_code
_entity_poly.pdbx_strand_id
1 'polypeptide(L)'
;MRLTYKDKQAGQGKTSETSDEMEVRFPRLEPNHRIEQEVLFESDDLAFAGTMRMIWTFESEGNGVIVTVRAENVPAGIQSEDHKAGIKSTLDNLAAFVEQDG
;
A
#
# COMPACT_ATOMS: atom_id res chain seq x y z
N MET A 1 5.88 8.29 -3.24
CA MET A 1 6.07 6.99 -3.91
C MET A 1 5.46 7.09 -5.30
N ARG A 2 6.13 6.58 -6.35
CA ARG A 2 5.61 6.58 -7.72
C ARG A 2 5.40 5.13 -8.15
N LEU A 3 4.15 4.75 -8.46
CA LEU A 3 3.86 3.47 -9.11
C LEU A 3 3.79 3.70 -10.63
N THR A 4 4.59 2.94 -11.37
CA THR A 4 4.60 2.97 -12.83
C THR A 4 4.14 1.62 -13.35
N TYR A 5 2.94 1.60 -13.95
CA TYR A 5 2.39 0.39 -14.55
C TYR A 5 3.00 0.16 -15.93
N LYS A 6 3.36 -1.09 -16.24
CA LYS A 6 3.94 -1.46 -17.54
C LYS A 6 2.90 -1.79 -18.62
N ASP A 7 1.61 -1.88 -18.28
CA ASP A 7 0.57 -2.28 -19.23
C ASP A 7 -0.52 -1.22 -19.41
N LYS A 8 -0.81 -0.89 -20.68
CA LYS A 8 -1.71 0.17 -21.11
C LYS A 8 -3.14 -0.37 -21.24
N GLN A 9 -3.89 -0.54 -20.15
CA GLN A 9 -5.35 -0.56 -20.26
C GLN A 9 -6.07 -0.39 -18.90
N ALA A 10 -7.03 0.54 -18.91
CA ALA A 10 -7.95 0.97 -17.84
C ALA A 10 -7.34 1.93 -16.79
N GLY A 11 -7.87 3.12 -16.51
CA GLY A 11 -9.14 3.75 -16.88
C GLY A 11 -9.11 5.24 -16.50
N GLN A 12 -10.07 6.00 -17.00
CA GLN A 12 -10.16 7.46 -16.82
C GLN A 12 -10.22 7.85 -15.33
N GLY A 13 -9.43 8.87 -14.99
CA GLY A 13 -9.49 9.57 -13.70
C GLY A 13 -8.24 9.38 -12.85
N LYS A 14 -7.13 9.98 -13.27
CA LYS A 14 -6.10 10.65 -12.43
C LYS A 14 -4.91 11.08 -13.28
N THR A 15 -4.22 12.09 -12.76
CA THR A 15 -3.19 12.94 -13.35
C THR A 15 -2.08 12.16 -14.05
N SER A 16 -1.93 12.42 -15.35
CA SER A 16 -0.84 12.01 -16.27
C SER A 16 -0.66 10.50 -16.55
N GLU A 17 -1.45 10.01 -17.51
CA GLU A 17 -1.32 8.89 -18.48
C GLU A 17 -0.53 7.58 -18.17
N THR A 18 0.42 7.50 -17.24
CA THR A 18 1.19 6.27 -16.94
C THR A 18 1.80 6.18 -15.53
N SER A 19 1.54 7.13 -14.62
CA SER A 19 2.13 7.10 -13.27
C SER A 19 1.20 7.64 -12.21
N ASP A 20 0.90 6.82 -11.21
CA ASP A 20 0.31 7.28 -9.96
C ASP A 20 1.42 7.83 -9.08
N GLU A 21 1.48 9.15 -8.95
CA GLU A 21 2.30 9.83 -7.97
C GLU A 21 1.51 10.01 -6.69
N MET A 22 1.99 9.42 -5.60
CA MET A 22 1.38 9.58 -4.28
C MET A 22 2.42 10.15 -3.33
N GLU A 23 2.08 11.23 -2.62
CA GLU A 23 2.90 11.70 -1.52
C GLU A 23 2.75 10.71 -0.35
N VAL A 24 3.88 10.21 0.17
CA VAL A 24 3.89 9.28 1.29
C VAL A 24 4.73 9.87 2.40
N ARG A 25 4.15 9.98 3.60
CA ARG A 25 4.83 10.41 4.82
C ARG A 25 4.96 9.22 5.77
N PHE A 26 6.03 9.20 6.56
CA PHE A 26 6.28 8.14 7.54
C PHE A 26 6.16 8.73 8.95
N PRO A 27 4.94 8.85 9.51
CA PRO A 27 4.77 9.42 10.85
C PRO A 27 5.46 8.61 11.94
N ARG A 28 5.69 7.31 11.74
CA ARG A 28 6.37 6.44 12.71
C ARG A 28 7.15 5.32 12.03
N LEU A 29 8.40 5.16 12.43
CA LEU A 29 9.29 4.08 12.02
C LEU A 29 9.95 3.50 13.27
N GLU A 30 9.59 2.26 13.61
CA GLU A 30 10.20 1.50 14.69
C GLU A 30 10.91 0.30 14.08
N PRO A 31 12.25 0.26 14.13
CA PRO A 31 13.03 -0.81 13.55
C PRO A 31 12.52 -2.19 14.01
N ASN A 32 12.29 -3.09 13.05
CA ASN A 32 11.84 -4.47 13.26
C ASN A 32 10.48 -4.65 13.96
N HIS A 33 9.72 -3.58 14.20
CA HIS A 33 8.45 -3.67 14.94
C HIS A 33 7.29 -3.03 14.20
N ARG A 34 7.47 -1.82 13.66
CA ARG A 34 6.35 -1.05 13.11
C ARG A 34 6.76 -0.03 12.07
N ILE A 35 5.99 0.06 11.00
CA ILE A 35 6.10 1.13 10.00
C ILE A 35 4.70 1.71 9.83
N GLU A 36 4.57 3.01 10.05
CA GLU A 36 3.35 3.74 9.72
C GLU A 36 3.61 4.66 8.53
N GLN A 37 2.67 4.65 7.59
CA GLN A 37 2.70 5.41 6.36
C GLN A 37 1.39 6.17 6.22
N GLU A 38 1.47 7.43 5.80
CA GLU A 38 0.33 8.22 5.37
C GLU A 38 0.48 8.47 3.88
N VAL A 39 -0.49 7.98 3.11
CA VAL A 39 -0.52 8.06 1.65
C VAL A 39 -1.57 9.09 1.27
N LEU A 40 -1.15 10.20 0.67
CA LEU A 40 -2.05 11.22 0.14
C LEU A 40 -2.44 10.84 -1.29
N PHE A 41 -3.75 10.70 -1.50
CA PHE A 41 -4.36 10.54 -2.81
C PHE A 41 -4.85 11.91 -3.28
N GLU A 42 -4.13 12.51 -4.22
CA GLU A 42 -4.54 13.72 -4.91
C GLU A 42 -5.47 13.33 -6.08
N SER A 43 -6.72 13.77 -6.05
CA SER A 43 -7.70 13.50 -7.10
C SER A 43 -8.77 14.59 -7.14
N ASP A 44 -9.24 14.94 -8.33
CA ASP A 44 -10.41 15.82 -8.52
C ASP A 44 -11.72 15.16 -8.08
N ASP A 45 -11.75 13.82 -8.01
CA ASP A 45 -12.89 13.07 -7.48
C ASP A 45 -12.74 12.87 -5.97
N LEU A 46 -13.67 13.49 -5.22
CA LEU A 46 -13.72 13.41 -3.75
C LEU A 46 -13.89 11.97 -3.23
N ALA A 47 -14.40 11.04 -4.05
CA ALA A 47 -14.48 9.64 -3.67
C ALA A 47 -13.08 9.02 -3.53
N PHE A 48 -12.09 9.51 -4.29
CA PHE A 48 -10.74 8.98 -4.29
C PHE A 48 -9.70 9.90 -3.67
N ALA A 49 -10.08 11.12 -3.32
CA ALA A 49 -9.23 12.07 -2.63
C ALA A 49 -9.19 11.79 -1.12
N GLY A 50 -8.01 11.93 -0.51
CA GLY A 50 -7.85 11.83 0.94
C GLY A 50 -6.53 11.21 1.38
N THR A 51 -6.33 11.17 2.69
CA THR A 51 -5.13 10.57 3.29
C THR A 51 -5.47 9.23 3.90
N MET A 52 -4.92 8.16 3.32
CA MET A 52 -5.00 6.82 3.88
C MET A 52 -3.81 6.59 4.81
N ARG A 53 -4.03 5.91 5.94
CA ARG A 53 -2.94 5.48 6.82
C ARG A 53 -2.74 3.97 6.69
N MET A 54 -1.52 3.56 6.35
CA MET A 54 -1.10 2.15 6.38
C MET A 54 -0.21 1.90 7.59
N ILE A 55 -0.55 0.88 8.36
CA ILE A 55 0.19 0.47 9.55
C ILE A 55 0.65 -0.96 9.32
N TRP A 56 1.96 -1.14 9.29
CA TRP A 56 2.64 -2.43 9.20
C TRP A 56 3.18 -2.76 10.57
N THR A 57 2.89 -3.95 11.08
CA THR A 57 3.49 -4.49 12.31
C THR A 57 4.17 -5.80 12.03
N PHE A 58 5.29 -6.01 12.71
CA PHE A 58 6.16 -7.16 12.57
C PHE A 58 6.31 -7.80 13.95
N GLU A 59 5.92 -9.06 14.07
CA GLU A 59 5.96 -9.81 15.32
C GLU A 59 6.70 -11.11 15.08
N SER A 60 7.76 -11.37 15.83
CA SER A 60 8.50 -12.63 15.73
C SER A 60 7.64 -13.78 16.25
N GLU A 61 7.47 -14.83 15.43
CA GLU A 61 6.77 -16.05 15.79
C GLU A 61 7.58 -17.26 15.35
N GLY A 62 8.09 -18.03 16.31
CA GLY A 62 8.88 -19.23 16.03
C GLY A 62 10.13 -18.92 15.19
N ASN A 63 10.21 -19.53 14.00
CA ASN A 63 11.28 -19.33 13.02
C ASN A 63 10.96 -18.27 11.97
N GLY A 64 9.86 -17.53 12.12
CA GLY A 64 9.40 -16.54 11.15
C GLY A 64 8.94 -15.24 11.79
N VAL A 65 8.30 -14.41 10.97
CA VAL A 65 7.72 -13.12 11.37
C VAL A 65 6.29 -13.05 10.86
N ILE A 66 5.34 -12.81 11.76
CA ILE A 66 3.99 -12.40 11.37
C ILE A 66 4.05 -10.95 10.92
N VAL A 67 3.66 -10.72 9.67
CA VAL A 67 3.48 -9.38 9.12
C VAL A 67 1.99 -9.05 9.06
N THR A 68 1.57 -8.02 9.77
CA THR A 68 0.19 -7.53 9.74
C THR A 68 0.14 -6.16 9.08
N VAL A 69 -0.80 -5.98 8.14
CA VAL A 69 -1.03 -4.71 7.45
C VAL A 69 -2.45 -4.23 7.73
N ARG A 70 -2.57 -3.04 8.29
CA ARG A 70 -3.86 -2.37 8.53
C ARG A 70 -3.93 -1.08 7.73
N ALA A 71 -4.99 -0.96 6.94
CA ALA A 71 -5.32 0.27 6.23
C ALA A 71 -6.48 0.97 6.94
N GLU A 72 -6.28 2.24 7.26
CA GLU A 72 -7.26 3.11 7.91
C GLU A 72 -7.52 4.33 7.00
N ASN A 73 -8.72 4.91 7.09
CA ASN A 73 -9.13 6.07 6.28
C ASN A 73 -8.99 5.85 4.77
N VAL A 74 -9.28 4.63 4.31
CA VAL A 74 -9.30 4.30 2.89
C VAL A 74 -10.36 5.18 2.19
N PRO A 75 -10.02 5.93 1.12
CA PRO A 75 -10.99 6.71 0.36
C PRO A 75 -12.18 5.86 -0.08
N ALA A 76 -13.39 6.42 -0.03
CA ALA A 76 -14.64 5.68 -0.23
C ALA A 76 -14.80 5.09 -1.65
N GLY A 77 -14.12 5.67 -2.63
CA GLY A 77 -14.07 5.18 -4.02
C GLY A 77 -13.22 3.93 -4.19
N ILE A 78 -12.35 3.60 -3.23
CA ILE A 78 -11.55 2.37 -3.25
C ILE A 78 -12.36 1.25 -2.61
N GLN A 79 -12.72 0.24 -3.40
CA GLN A 79 -13.43 -0.92 -2.86
C GLN A 79 -12.53 -1.70 -1.89
N SER A 80 -13.09 -2.06 -0.73
CA SER A 80 -12.35 -2.76 0.32
C SER A 80 -11.82 -4.11 -0.15
N GLU A 81 -12.55 -4.81 -1.03
CA GLU A 81 -12.15 -6.10 -1.58
C GLU A 81 -10.93 -5.97 -2.50
N ASP A 82 -10.96 -5.01 -3.43
CA ASP A 82 -9.81 -4.73 -4.32
C ASP A 82 -8.58 -4.30 -3.52
N HIS A 83 -8.77 -3.48 -2.48
CA HIS A 83 -7.65 -3.04 -1.64
C HIS A 83 -7.04 -4.21 -0.86
N LYS A 84 -7.86 -5.10 -0.29
CA LYS A 84 -7.39 -6.32 0.39
C LYS A 84 -6.67 -7.26 -0.57
N ALA A 85 -7.18 -7.43 -1.79
CA ALA A 85 -6.53 -8.25 -2.81
C ALA A 85 -5.16 -7.66 -3.22
N GLY A 86 -5.08 -6.33 -3.37
CA GLY A 86 -3.82 -5.63 -3.64
C GLY A 86 -2.80 -5.77 -2.51
N ILE A 87 -3.21 -5.61 -1.25
CA ILE A 87 -2.33 -5.82 -0.09
C ILE A 87 -1.89 -7.28 -0.01
N LYS A 88 -2.79 -8.24 -0.24
CA LYS A 88 -2.45 -9.66 -0.24
C LYS A 88 -1.39 -9.97 -1.30
N SER A 89 -1.58 -9.51 -2.53
CA SER A 89 -0.59 -9.65 -3.61
C SER A 89 0.75 -9.02 -3.24
N THR A 90 0.75 -7.89 -2.52
CA THR A 90 1.98 -7.26 -2.03
C THR A 90 2.71 -8.14 -1.02
N LEU A 91 1.98 -8.77 -0.10
CA LEU A 91 2.55 -9.70 0.89
C LEU A 91 3.05 -11.00 0.25
N ASP A 92 2.33 -11.55 -0.73
CA ASP A 92 2.77 -12.72 -1.48
C ASP A 92 4.09 -12.44 -2.23
N ASN A 93 4.21 -11.25 -2.84
CA ASN A 93 5.47 -10.82 -3.47
C ASN A 93 6.59 -10.58 -2.46
N LEU A 94 6.27 -10.04 -1.28
CA LEU A 94 7.25 -9.84 -0.21
C LEU A 94 7.79 -11.19 0.27
N ALA A 95 6.91 -12.17 0.52
CA ALA A 95 7.29 -13.53 0.89
C ALA A 95 8.20 -14.15 -0.18
N ALA A 96 7.79 -14.10 -1.45
CA ALA A 96 8.62 -14.59 -2.56
C ALA A 96 9.99 -13.89 -2.66
N PHE A 97 10.11 -12.62 -2.26
CA PHE A 97 11.38 -11.91 -2.29
C PHE A 97 12.30 -12.26 -1.10
N VAL A 98 11.74 -12.36 0.12
CA VAL A 98 12.55 -12.54 1.35
C VAL A 98 12.79 -13.98 1.73
N GLU A 99 11.94 -14.90 1.26
CA GLU A 99 12.03 -16.34 1.56
C GLU A 99 12.81 -17.13 0.50
N GLN A 100 13.19 -16.50 -0.63
CA GLN A 100 13.95 -17.16 -1.70
C GLN A 100 15.45 -17.34 -1.41
N ASP A 101 16.00 -16.66 -0.41
CA ASP A 101 17.39 -16.82 0.07
C ASP A 101 17.45 -17.69 1.35
N GLY A 102 16.66 -18.77 1.40
CA GLY A 102 16.64 -19.78 2.46
C GLY A 102 17.33 -21.10 2.09
#